data_AF-A0A7W1ZXR8-F1
#
_entry.id   AF-A0A7W1ZXR8-F1
#
_cell.length_a   1.000
_cell.length_b   1.000
_cell.length_c   1.000
_cell.angle_alpha   90.00
_cell.angle_beta   90.00
_cell.angle_gamma   90.00
#
_symmetry.space_group_name_H-M   'P 1'
#
loop_
_entity.id
_entity.type
_entity.pdbx_description
1 polymer ?
#
loop_
_entity_poly.entity_id
_entity_poly.type
_entity_poly.pdbx_seq_one_letter_code
_entity_poly.pdbx_strand_id
1 'polypeptide(L)'
;MLTAGGFGLWFYGNHQTKQIESIAVDAPKPASKLYWQMSDAEQLFFIRERARHIQTLIGDEPTEFDEEALRAIKVEIDDYVEDKDSLSQKPFDEGLRVIYGRASQYAPLIIRAYEARQVPSALGLYQAMVESEYHDCLISPTGPVGLFQFTRKTAAKYGLTPKDYCDVEKQSDAAARHMSDLISDFGDGKSSWTLALFSFNQGADKVRDYLRQLRGRGITERSFWAVFRHQQNLQTPLTDEGKEYVPRFFAAAIIGETPEVFELSTPPLTTLHEKSK
;
A
#
# COMPACT_ATOMS: atom_id res chain seq x y z
N MET A 1 47.88 31.41 13.87
CA MET A 1 47.04 31.58 15.08
C MET A 1 45.59 31.70 14.58
N LEU A 2 44.80 30.62 14.46
CA LEU A 2 43.94 30.01 15.51
C LEU A 2 43.25 31.11 16.33
N THR A 3 41.93 31.34 16.25
CA THR A 3 40.77 30.53 16.72
C THR A 3 39.49 31.28 16.29
N ALA A 4 38.24 30.79 16.20
CA ALA A 4 37.56 29.50 16.31
C ALA A 4 36.15 29.75 15.70
N GLY A 5 35.64 28.80 14.91
CA GLY A 5 34.28 28.87 14.35
C GLY A 5 33.24 28.42 15.37
N GLY A 6 32.23 29.25 15.61
CA GLY A 6 31.09 28.91 16.45
C GLY A 6 30.14 27.97 15.71
N PHE A 7 30.00 26.75 16.23
CA PHE A 7 28.94 25.81 15.89
C PHE A 7 27.59 26.36 16.38
N GLY A 8 26.67 26.64 15.45
CA GLY A 8 25.27 26.86 15.78
C GLY A 8 24.59 25.52 16.07
N LEU A 9 24.40 25.22 17.35
CA LEU A 9 23.48 24.18 17.82
C LEU A 9 22.04 24.59 17.43
N TRP A 10 21.44 23.88 16.48
CA TRP A 10 19.99 23.91 16.32
C TRP A 10 19.37 23.06 17.43
N PHE A 11 18.69 23.75 18.35
CA PHE A 11 17.85 23.11 19.35
C PHE A 11 16.67 22.43 18.64
N TYR A 12 16.62 21.09 18.70
CA TYR A 12 15.39 20.36 18.42
C TYR A 12 14.39 20.65 19.53
N GLY A 13 13.37 21.43 19.19
CA GLY A 13 12.22 21.71 20.03
C GLY A 13 11.46 20.42 20.33
N ASN A 14 11.33 20.16 21.61
CA ASN A 14 10.61 19.07 22.23
C ASN A 14 9.10 19.17 21.86
N HIS A 15 8.65 18.45 20.84
CA HIS A 15 7.21 18.28 20.63
C HIS A 15 6.70 17.28 21.66
N GLN A 16 6.24 17.84 22.77
CA GLN A 16 5.40 17.16 23.74
C GLN A 16 4.32 16.36 23.02
N THR A 17 4.25 15.09 23.41
CA THR A 17 3.10 14.20 23.38
C THR A 17 1.80 14.96 23.65
N LYS A 18 1.17 15.45 22.57
CA LYS A 18 -0.27 15.65 22.57
C LYS A 18 -0.88 14.26 22.48
N GLN A 19 -1.57 13.88 23.55
CA GLN A 19 -2.57 12.82 23.53
C GLN A 19 -3.33 12.93 22.21
N ILE A 20 -3.26 11.87 21.41
CA ILE A 20 -4.18 11.64 20.31
C ILE A 20 -5.53 11.43 21.00
N GLU A 21 -6.25 12.52 21.25
CA GLU A 21 -7.69 12.46 21.43
C GLU A 21 -8.22 11.71 20.22
N SER A 22 -8.91 10.62 20.49
CA SER A 22 -9.58 9.79 19.51
C SER A 22 -10.45 10.70 18.64
N ILE A 23 -9.94 11.04 17.46
CA ILE A 23 -10.76 11.51 16.36
C ILE A 23 -11.50 10.27 15.91
N ALA A 24 -12.59 9.96 16.61
CA ALA A 24 -13.72 9.28 15.99
C ALA A 24 -14.22 10.24 14.91
N VAL A 25 -13.53 10.23 13.76
CA VAL A 25 -14.12 10.64 12.50
C VAL A 25 -15.39 9.81 12.43
N ASP A 26 -16.54 10.46 12.32
CA ASP A 26 -17.84 9.82 12.11
C ASP A 26 -17.63 8.61 11.20
N ALA A 27 -17.61 7.42 11.81
CA ALA A 27 -17.52 6.19 11.06
C ALA A 27 -18.71 6.26 10.11
N PRO A 28 -18.50 6.13 8.78
CA PRO A 28 -19.61 6.13 7.85
C PRO A 28 -20.66 5.17 8.40
N LYS A 29 -21.92 5.62 8.46
CA LYS A 29 -23.03 4.68 8.70
C LYS A 29 -22.78 3.48 7.80
N PRO A 30 -22.82 2.23 8.33
CA PRO A 30 -22.57 1.05 7.53
C PRO A 30 -23.40 1.18 6.26
N ALA A 31 -22.76 1.00 5.11
CA ALA A 31 -23.45 1.12 3.84
C ALA A 31 -24.74 0.30 3.94
N SER A 32 -25.90 0.92 3.69
CA SER A 32 -27.18 0.19 3.74
C SER A 32 -27.24 -0.93 2.69
N LYS A 33 -26.29 -0.95 1.76
CA LYS A 33 -26.10 -1.90 0.67
C LYS A 33 -24.70 -2.49 0.73
N LEU A 34 -24.58 -3.77 0.45
CA LEU A 34 -23.32 -4.43 0.13
C LEU A 34 -22.78 -3.90 -1.22
N TYR A 35 -21.47 -4.00 -1.45
CA TYR A 35 -20.84 -3.47 -2.67
C TYR A 35 -21.51 -4.00 -3.96
N TRP A 36 -21.83 -5.29 -4.02
CA TRP A 36 -22.50 -5.91 -5.17
C TRP A 36 -24.01 -5.61 -5.29
N GLN A 37 -24.59 -4.89 -4.33
CA GLN A 37 -25.97 -4.39 -4.39
C GLN A 37 -26.06 -2.94 -4.86
N MET A 38 -24.91 -2.27 -5.01
CA MET A 38 -24.81 -0.90 -5.52
C MET A 38 -24.90 -0.89 -7.05
N SER A 39 -25.54 0.13 -7.61
CA SER A 39 -25.42 0.45 -9.04
C SER A 39 -23.99 0.90 -9.39
N ASP A 40 -23.61 0.86 -10.67
CA ASP A 40 -22.28 1.30 -11.13
C ASP A 40 -21.93 2.73 -10.66
N ALA A 41 -22.90 3.65 -10.71
CA ALA A 41 -22.72 5.02 -10.23
C ALA A 41 -22.53 5.10 -8.70
N GLU A 42 -23.23 4.27 -7.93
CA GLU A 42 -23.06 4.16 -6.48
C GLU A 42 -21.68 3.55 -6.14
N GLN A 43 -21.24 2.53 -6.88
CA GLN A 43 -19.91 1.91 -6.72
C GLN A 43 -18.80 2.92 -7.01
N LEU A 44 -18.87 3.65 -8.12
CA LEU A 44 -17.87 4.67 -8.46
C LEU A 44 -17.84 5.83 -7.44
N PHE A 45 -19.00 6.22 -6.90
CA PHE A 45 -19.07 7.21 -5.82
C PHE A 45 -18.42 6.68 -4.54
N PHE A 46 -18.75 5.45 -4.14
CA PHE A 46 -18.13 4.78 -3.00
C PHE A 46 -16.61 4.70 -3.16
N ILE A 47 -16.12 4.22 -4.30
CA ILE A 47 -14.69 4.08 -4.60
C ILE A 47 -13.98 5.42 -4.52
N ARG A 48 -14.54 6.50 -5.07
CA ARG A 48 -13.96 7.83 -5.00
C ARG A 48 -13.74 8.29 -3.55
N GLU A 49 -14.77 8.17 -2.73
CA GLU A 49 -14.70 8.61 -1.34
C GLU A 49 -13.73 7.75 -0.53
N ARG A 50 -13.71 6.43 -0.75
CA ARG A 50 -12.77 5.54 -0.07
C ARG A 50 -11.34 5.72 -0.54
N ALA A 51 -11.08 5.86 -1.84
CA ALA A 51 -9.74 6.08 -2.38
C ALA A 51 -9.09 7.36 -1.83
N ARG A 52 -9.86 8.46 -1.68
CA ARG A 52 -9.38 9.69 -1.01
C ARG A 52 -9.01 9.45 0.45
N HIS A 53 -9.79 8.64 1.16
CA HIS A 53 -9.46 8.26 2.52
C HIS A 53 -8.17 7.42 2.57
N ILE A 54 -8.02 6.45 1.66
CA ILE A 54 -6.80 5.63 1.56
C ILE A 54 -5.57 6.50 1.28
N GLN A 55 -5.64 7.53 0.43
CA GLN A 55 -4.51 8.46 0.25
C GLN A 55 -4.05 9.08 1.57
N THR A 56 -5.00 9.53 2.39
CA THR A 56 -4.69 10.09 3.72
C THR A 56 -4.04 9.03 4.62
N LEU A 57 -4.61 7.83 4.61
CA LEU A 57 -4.17 6.71 5.44
C LEU A 57 -2.74 6.26 5.12
N ILE A 58 -2.33 6.33 3.85
CA ILE A 58 -0.97 5.97 3.42
C ILE A 58 0.03 7.13 3.47
N GLY A 59 -0.41 8.33 3.86
CA GLY A 59 0.45 9.51 4.01
C GLY A 59 0.56 10.42 2.79
N ASP A 60 -0.18 10.15 1.72
CA ASP A 60 -0.30 11.05 0.57
C ASP A 60 -1.25 12.24 0.90
N GLU A 61 -1.03 13.38 0.25
CA GLU A 61 -2.00 14.49 0.29
C GLU A 61 -3.20 14.10 -0.58
N PRO A 62 -4.44 14.13 -0.07
CA PRO A 62 -5.60 13.72 -0.86
C PRO A 62 -5.75 14.58 -2.12
N THR A 63 -5.80 13.92 -3.27
CA THR A 63 -6.02 14.53 -4.58
C THR A 63 -7.28 13.96 -5.22
N GLU A 64 -7.87 14.70 -6.15
CA GLU A 64 -8.97 14.14 -6.93
C GLU A 64 -8.46 13.06 -7.89
N PHE A 65 -9.16 11.92 -7.90
CA PHE A 65 -8.97 10.87 -8.89
C PHE A 65 -9.81 11.20 -10.13
N ASP A 66 -9.22 11.06 -11.31
CA ASP A 66 -9.99 11.11 -12.55
C ASP A 66 -10.80 9.81 -12.75
N GLU A 67 -11.66 9.82 -13.76
CA GLU A 67 -12.54 8.69 -14.05
C GLU A 67 -11.76 7.42 -14.47
N GLU A 68 -10.62 7.57 -15.14
CA GLU A 68 -9.80 6.43 -15.58
C GLU A 68 -9.20 5.70 -14.37
N ALA A 69 -8.65 6.45 -13.42
CA ALA A 69 -8.11 5.93 -12.17
C ALA A 69 -9.20 5.25 -11.31
N LEU A 70 -10.38 5.87 -11.20
CA LEU A 70 -11.49 5.27 -10.45
C LEU A 70 -11.99 3.97 -11.09
N ARG A 71 -12.05 3.92 -12.42
CA ARG A 71 -12.42 2.70 -13.16
C ARG A 71 -11.35 1.61 -13.02
N ALA A 72 -10.07 1.97 -13.03
CA ALA A 72 -9.00 1.02 -12.77
C ALA A 72 -9.12 0.40 -11.38
N ILE A 73 -9.35 1.20 -10.33
CA ILE A 73 -9.57 0.68 -8.96
C ILE A 73 -10.83 -0.19 -8.92
N LYS A 74 -11.90 0.22 -9.60
CA LYS A 74 -13.15 -0.56 -9.67
C LYS A 74 -12.94 -1.94 -10.25
N VAL A 75 -12.19 -2.04 -11.36
CA VAL A 75 -11.88 -3.33 -12.00
C VAL A 75 -11.23 -4.28 -10.99
N GLU A 76 -10.27 -3.80 -10.20
CA GLU A 76 -9.58 -4.64 -9.20
C GLU A 76 -10.48 -4.99 -8.01
N ILE A 77 -11.41 -4.11 -7.60
CA ILE A 77 -12.41 -4.47 -6.57
C ILE A 77 -13.35 -5.54 -7.11
N ASP A 78 -13.82 -5.39 -8.35
CA ASP A 78 -14.73 -6.35 -8.97
C ASP A 78 -14.06 -7.73 -9.12
N ASP A 79 -12.77 -7.76 -9.50
CA ASP A 79 -11.94 -8.97 -9.55
C ASP A 79 -11.85 -9.67 -8.20
N TYR A 80 -11.50 -8.94 -7.13
CA TYR A 80 -11.49 -9.48 -5.76
C TYR A 80 -12.87 -9.97 -5.29
N VAL A 81 -13.95 -9.36 -5.77
CA VAL A 81 -15.32 -9.70 -5.39
C VAL A 81 -15.86 -10.90 -6.19
N GLU A 82 -15.36 -11.14 -7.40
CA GLU A 82 -15.77 -12.27 -8.25
C GLU A 82 -15.57 -13.60 -7.52
N ASP A 83 -14.43 -13.75 -6.84
CA ASP A 83 -14.06 -14.97 -6.12
C ASP A 83 -14.40 -14.93 -4.62
N LYS A 84 -15.22 -13.98 -4.14
CA LYS A 84 -15.45 -13.76 -2.69
C LYS A 84 -15.89 -15.00 -1.89
N ASP A 85 -16.62 -15.92 -2.53
CA ASP A 85 -17.15 -17.17 -1.93
C ASP A 85 -16.29 -18.40 -2.27
N SER A 86 -15.16 -18.22 -2.97
CA SER A 86 -14.27 -19.30 -3.33
C SER A 86 -13.75 -20.03 -2.08
N LEU A 87 -13.78 -21.36 -2.17
CA LEU A 87 -13.24 -22.27 -1.15
C LEU A 87 -11.87 -22.83 -1.54
N SER A 88 -11.27 -22.30 -2.62
CA SER A 88 -9.91 -22.68 -3.04
C SER A 88 -8.93 -22.45 -1.89
N GLN A 89 -7.85 -23.23 -1.91
CA GLN A 89 -6.69 -23.06 -1.04
C GLN A 89 -5.44 -22.70 -1.86
N LYS A 90 -5.62 -22.44 -3.16
CA LYS A 90 -4.54 -22.03 -4.06
C LYS A 90 -4.41 -20.50 -3.97
N PRO A 91 -3.19 -19.98 -3.74
CA PRO A 91 -2.96 -18.53 -3.77
C PRO A 91 -3.50 -17.90 -5.05
N PHE A 92 -4.13 -16.74 -4.92
CA PHE A 92 -4.81 -15.96 -5.96
C PHE A 92 -6.09 -16.60 -6.52
N ASP A 93 -6.61 -17.65 -5.90
CA ASP A 93 -7.92 -18.22 -6.19
C ASP A 93 -8.80 -18.29 -4.91
N GLU A 94 -8.34 -17.79 -3.77
CA GLU A 94 -9.02 -17.91 -2.47
C GLU A 94 -10.12 -16.85 -2.30
N GLY A 95 -11.19 -17.16 -1.57
CA GLY A 95 -12.23 -16.17 -1.28
C GLY A 95 -11.82 -15.15 -0.22
N LEU A 96 -12.40 -13.95 -0.29
CA LEU A 96 -12.08 -12.83 0.61
C LEU A 96 -12.17 -13.20 2.11
N ARG A 97 -13.11 -14.07 2.50
CA ARG A 97 -13.21 -14.53 3.89
C ARG A 97 -11.97 -15.30 4.35
N VAL A 98 -11.38 -16.12 3.47
CA VAL A 98 -10.15 -16.87 3.76
C VAL A 98 -8.97 -15.90 3.84
N ILE A 99 -8.85 -15.03 2.84
CA ILE A 99 -7.73 -14.09 2.73
C ILE A 99 -7.71 -13.11 3.92
N TYR A 100 -8.83 -12.44 4.24
CA TYR A 100 -8.90 -11.50 5.36
C TYR A 100 -8.89 -12.18 6.73
N GLY A 101 -9.33 -13.43 6.82
CA GLY A 101 -9.12 -14.27 7.99
C GLY A 101 -7.63 -14.48 8.28
N ARG A 102 -6.82 -14.72 7.23
CA ARG A 102 -5.35 -14.79 7.32
C ARG A 102 -4.74 -13.43 7.65
N ALA A 103 -5.15 -12.37 6.96
CA ALA A 103 -4.69 -11.00 7.18
C ALA A 103 -4.79 -10.58 8.65
N SER A 104 -5.92 -10.91 9.30
CA SER A 104 -6.18 -10.54 10.70
C SER A 104 -5.15 -11.10 11.69
N GLN A 105 -4.49 -12.22 11.36
CA GLN A 105 -3.47 -12.83 12.21
C GLN A 105 -2.12 -12.11 12.10
N TYR A 106 -1.79 -11.58 10.91
CA TYR A 106 -0.52 -10.94 10.62
C TYR A 106 -0.55 -9.42 10.78
N ALA A 107 -1.74 -8.80 10.74
CA ALA A 107 -1.91 -7.36 10.86
C ALA A 107 -1.16 -6.74 12.07
N PRO A 108 -1.21 -7.30 13.30
CA PRO A 108 -0.49 -6.73 14.43
C PRO A 108 1.04 -6.68 14.24
N LEU A 109 1.62 -7.69 13.57
CA LEU A 109 3.05 -7.78 13.29
C LEU A 109 3.48 -6.75 12.23
N ILE A 110 2.67 -6.63 11.17
CA ILE A 110 2.88 -5.66 10.08
C ILE A 110 2.78 -4.23 10.63
N ILE A 111 1.73 -3.95 11.40
CA ILE A 111 1.51 -2.63 12.00
C ILE A 111 2.70 -2.23 12.87
N ARG A 112 3.13 -3.10 13.79
CA ARG A 112 4.29 -2.83 14.66
C ARG A 112 5.55 -2.51 13.84
N ALA A 113 5.84 -3.28 12.79
CA ALA A 113 7.06 -3.13 12.01
C ALA A 113 7.11 -1.82 11.21
N TYR A 114 5.96 -1.38 10.68
CA TYR A 114 5.82 -0.14 9.91
C TYR A 114 5.81 1.09 10.83
N GLU A 115 5.06 1.05 11.93
CA GLU A 115 5.02 2.13 12.91
C GLU A 115 6.36 2.38 13.59
N ALA A 116 7.15 1.33 13.85
CA ALA A 116 8.52 1.44 14.37
C ALA A 116 9.45 2.27 13.46
N ARG A 117 9.05 2.53 12.22
CA ARG A 117 9.79 3.31 11.23
C ARG A 117 9.08 4.58 10.79
N GLN A 118 8.00 4.95 11.46
CA GLN A 118 7.17 6.11 11.08
C GLN A 118 6.64 5.99 9.63
N VAL A 119 6.43 4.76 9.17
CA VAL A 119 5.80 4.45 7.89
C VAL A 119 4.34 4.07 8.19
N PRO A 120 3.33 4.62 7.50
CA PRO A 120 1.94 4.22 7.68
C PRO A 120 1.76 2.72 7.46
N SER A 121 1.18 2.04 8.46
CA SER A 121 1.00 0.59 8.47
C SER A 121 0.10 0.07 7.36
N ALA A 122 -0.84 0.89 6.88
CA ALA A 122 -1.69 0.57 5.74
C ALA A 122 -0.90 0.18 4.48
N LEU A 123 0.29 0.77 4.27
CA LEU A 123 1.16 0.38 3.17
C LEU A 123 1.57 -1.09 3.28
N GLY A 124 2.00 -1.52 4.46
CA GLY A 124 2.41 -2.91 4.68
C GLY A 124 1.24 -3.87 4.61
N LEU A 125 0.10 -3.52 5.21
CA LEU A 125 -1.08 -4.37 5.25
C LEU A 125 -1.56 -4.68 3.83
N TYR A 126 -1.77 -3.65 3.01
CA TYR A 126 -2.35 -3.84 1.69
C TYR A 126 -1.33 -4.23 0.63
N GLN A 127 -0.05 -3.95 0.84
CA GLN A 127 0.98 -4.56 0.02
C GLN A 127 1.04 -6.08 0.23
N ALA A 128 0.92 -6.58 1.46
CA ALA A 128 0.89 -8.03 1.70
C ALA A 128 -0.30 -8.73 1.03
N MET A 129 -1.45 -8.05 0.88
CA MET A 129 -2.56 -8.53 0.05
C MET A 129 -2.15 -8.68 -1.41
N VAL A 130 -1.65 -7.61 -2.02
CA VAL A 130 -1.34 -7.58 -3.47
C VAL A 130 -0.21 -8.55 -3.81
N GLU A 131 0.80 -8.66 -2.95
CA GLU A 131 1.98 -9.49 -3.20
C GLU A 131 1.70 -10.97 -3.02
N SER A 132 0.89 -11.37 -2.03
CA SER A 132 0.78 -12.79 -1.68
C SER A 132 -0.55 -13.24 -1.12
N GLU A 133 -1.58 -12.39 -1.08
CA GLU A 133 -2.82 -12.65 -0.32
C GLU A 133 -2.53 -13.10 1.12
N TYR A 134 -1.51 -12.47 1.70
CA TYR A 134 -0.98 -12.77 3.02
C TYR A 134 -0.37 -14.17 3.18
N HIS A 135 -0.05 -14.91 2.11
CA HIS A 135 0.68 -16.17 2.21
C HIS A 135 2.13 -15.92 2.63
N ASP A 136 2.44 -16.19 3.90
CA ASP A 136 3.71 -15.86 4.55
C ASP A 136 4.93 -16.58 3.96
N CYS A 137 4.73 -17.73 3.32
CA CYS A 137 5.76 -18.58 2.72
C CYS A 137 5.71 -18.68 1.18
N LEU A 138 4.97 -17.79 0.49
CA LEU A 138 4.74 -17.93 -0.96
C LEU A 138 6.03 -17.84 -1.79
N ILE A 139 6.31 -18.83 -2.63
CA ILE A 139 7.42 -18.79 -3.59
C ILE A 139 6.83 -18.69 -4.99
N SER A 140 7.00 -17.53 -5.62
CA SER A 140 6.55 -17.33 -7.00
C SER A 140 7.36 -18.15 -7.99
N PRO A 141 6.75 -18.66 -9.08
CA PRO A 141 7.47 -19.35 -10.15
C PRO A 141 8.59 -18.51 -10.79
N THR A 142 8.44 -17.18 -10.75
CA THR A 142 9.40 -16.19 -11.28
C THR A 142 10.52 -15.84 -10.29
N GLY A 143 10.47 -16.37 -9.05
CA GLY A 143 11.53 -16.25 -8.05
C GLY A 143 11.31 -15.35 -6.82
N PRO A 144 10.37 -14.38 -6.79
CA PRO A 144 10.00 -13.66 -5.58
C PRO A 144 9.53 -14.56 -4.44
N VAL A 145 9.73 -14.11 -3.18
CA VAL A 145 9.52 -14.95 -1.99
C VAL A 145 8.83 -14.24 -0.83
N GLY A 146 8.01 -15.01 -0.12
CA GLY A 146 7.40 -14.68 1.15
C GLY A 146 6.22 -13.71 1.07
N LEU A 147 5.82 -13.19 2.22
CA LEU A 147 4.65 -12.33 2.41
C LEU A 147 4.64 -11.08 1.51
N PHE A 148 5.80 -10.49 1.26
CA PHE A 148 5.96 -9.26 0.47
C PHE A 148 6.63 -9.52 -0.90
N GLN A 149 6.72 -10.77 -1.34
CA GLN A 149 7.33 -11.19 -2.61
C GLN A 149 8.65 -10.46 -2.92
N PHE A 150 9.60 -10.53 -2.00
CA PHE A 150 10.90 -9.93 -2.23
C PHE A 150 11.62 -10.66 -3.37
N THR A 151 12.27 -9.91 -4.26
CA THR A 151 13.37 -10.52 -5.03
C THR A 151 14.45 -10.99 -4.05
N ARG A 152 15.14 -12.09 -4.35
CA ARG A 152 16.20 -12.61 -3.47
C ARG A 152 17.30 -11.57 -3.18
N LYS A 153 17.59 -10.70 -4.15
CA LYS A 153 18.54 -9.58 -3.99
C LYS A 153 18.03 -8.57 -2.96
N THR A 154 16.76 -8.17 -3.07
CA THR A 154 16.14 -7.23 -2.12
C THR A 154 16.01 -7.86 -0.73
N ALA A 155 15.59 -9.12 -0.65
CA ALA A 155 15.53 -9.88 0.61
C ALA A 155 16.88 -9.86 1.33
N ALA A 156 17.96 -10.21 0.62
CA ALA A 156 19.31 -10.19 1.17
C ALA A 156 19.79 -8.77 1.56
N LYS A 157 19.46 -7.74 0.77
CA LYS A 157 19.76 -6.33 1.10
C LYS A 157 19.20 -5.96 2.47
N TYR A 158 17.99 -6.43 2.79
CA TYR A 158 17.34 -6.17 4.07
C TYR A 158 17.56 -7.28 5.11
N GLY A 159 18.54 -8.17 4.91
CA GLY A 159 18.99 -9.13 5.93
C GLY A 159 18.13 -10.38 6.06
N LEU A 160 17.20 -10.62 5.14
CA LEU A 160 16.45 -11.88 5.08
C LEU A 160 17.33 -12.97 4.47
N THR A 161 17.30 -14.15 5.09
CA THR A 161 17.88 -15.37 4.55
C THR A 161 16.77 -16.37 4.20
N PRO A 162 17.03 -17.46 3.45
CA PRO A 162 15.99 -18.41 3.09
C PRO A 162 15.19 -19.02 4.26
N LYS A 163 15.78 -19.09 5.46
CA LYS A 163 15.09 -19.57 6.68
C LYS A 163 14.05 -18.57 7.20
N ASP A 164 14.14 -17.31 6.77
CA ASP A 164 13.30 -16.20 7.22
C ASP A 164 12.15 -15.92 6.23
N TYR A 165 12.07 -16.63 5.10
CA TYR A 165 11.05 -16.39 4.07
C TYR A 165 9.63 -16.79 4.48
N CYS A 166 9.46 -17.37 5.68
CA CYS A 166 8.18 -17.67 6.33
C CYS A 166 7.99 -16.85 7.62
N ASP A 167 8.97 -16.03 8.01
CA ASP A 167 8.97 -15.31 9.28
C ASP A 167 8.32 -13.94 9.08
N VAL A 168 7.01 -13.86 9.34
CA VAL A 168 6.21 -12.64 9.11
C VAL A 168 6.79 -11.42 9.82
N GLU A 169 7.34 -11.58 11.03
CA GLU A 169 7.91 -10.47 11.78
C GLU A 169 9.17 -9.93 11.09
N LYS A 170 10.11 -10.80 10.72
CA LYS A 170 11.31 -10.36 9.98
C LYS A 170 10.99 -9.82 8.60
N GLN A 171 10.04 -10.42 7.91
CA GLN A 171 9.62 -9.97 6.58
C GLN A 171 8.97 -8.60 6.65
N SER A 172 8.09 -8.37 7.63
CA SER A 172 7.46 -7.06 7.86
C SER A 172 8.49 -6.00 8.23
N ASP A 173 9.48 -6.37 9.05
CA ASP A 173 10.60 -5.49 9.39
C ASP A 173 11.43 -5.09 8.16
N ALA A 174 11.73 -6.05 7.29
CA ALA A 174 12.44 -5.82 6.03
C ALA A 174 11.62 -4.96 5.06
N ALA A 175 10.32 -5.22 4.95
CA ALA A 175 9.41 -4.48 4.07
C ALA A 175 9.28 -3.03 4.50
N ALA A 176 9.13 -2.80 5.80
CA ALA A 176 9.07 -1.46 6.36
C ALA A 176 10.39 -0.67 6.14
N ARG A 177 11.57 -1.30 6.25
CA ARG A 177 12.85 -0.65 5.87
C ARG A 177 12.89 -0.33 4.40
N HIS A 178 12.48 -1.28 3.56
CA HIS A 178 12.50 -1.07 2.13
C HIS A 178 11.58 0.07 1.71
N MET A 179 10.36 0.09 2.24
CA MET A 179 9.39 1.14 2.00
C MET A 179 9.93 2.49 2.49
N SER A 180 10.49 2.56 3.69
CA SER A 180 11.12 3.77 4.24
C SER A 180 12.24 4.33 3.35
N ASP A 181 13.10 3.46 2.81
CA ASP A 181 14.13 3.86 1.85
C ASP A 181 13.51 4.43 0.55
N LEU A 182 12.45 3.77 0.03
CA LEU A 182 11.77 4.23 -1.18
C LEU A 182 11.08 5.58 -0.98
N ILE A 183 10.41 5.78 0.15
CA ILE A 183 9.79 7.07 0.50
C ILE A 183 10.86 8.16 0.58
N SER A 184 11.98 7.88 1.25
CA SER A 184 13.11 8.81 1.33
C SER A 184 13.67 9.15 -0.05
N ASP A 185 13.74 8.16 -0.95
CA ASP A 185 14.23 8.32 -2.32
C ASP A 185 13.29 9.17 -3.21
N PHE A 186 11.98 9.01 -3.07
CA PHE A 186 11.00 9.73 -3.91
C PHE A 186 10.56 11.07 -3.30
N GLY A 187 10.76 11.26 -1.99
CA GLY A 187 10.49 12.47 -1.20
C GLY A 187 9.15 12.40 -0.45
N ASP A 188 8.76 13.48 0.21
CA ASP A 188 7.50 13.65 0.95
C ASP A 188 6.45 14.50 0.21
N GLY A 189 6.57 14.57 -1.12
CA GLY A 189 5.62 15.27 -1.97
C GLY A 189 4.22 14.63 -1.95
N LYS A 190 3.23 15.38 -2.46
CA LYS A 190 1.79 15.06 -2.40
C LYS A 190 1.37 13.62 -2.76
N SER A 191 2.14 12.93 -3.60
CA SER A 191 1.83 11.59 -4.10
C SER A 191 3.04 10.65 -4.08
N SER A 192 4.00 10.94 -3.20
CA SER A 192 5.26 10.20 -3.13
C SER A 192 5.10 8.79 -2.56
N TRP A 193 4.08 8.55 -1.73
CA TRP A 193 3.87 7.23 -1.14
C TRP A 193 3.34 6.24 -2.17
N THR A 194 2.42 6.67 -3.03
CA THR A 194 1.99 5.87 -4.18
C THR A 194 3.15 5.62 -5.17
N LEU A 195 4.07 6.56 -5.35
CA LEU A 195 5.30 6.33 -6.13
C LEU A 195 6.25 5.33 -5.46
N ALA A 196 6.37 5.37 -4.14
CA ALA A 196 7.17 4.40 -3.39
C ALA A 196 6.59 2.98 -3.52
N LEU A 197 5.27 2.81 -3.38
CA LEU A 197 4.55 1.57 -3.67
C LEU A 197 4.84 1.06 -5.08
N PHE A 198 4.65 1.91 -6.10
CA PHE A 198 4.91 1.54 -7.48
C PHE A 198 6.38 1.16 -7.72
N SER A 199 7.30 1.81 -7.01
CA SER A 199 8.74 1.53 -7.08
C SER A 199 9.15 0.27 -6.35
N PHE A 200 8.38 -0.18 -5.36
CA PHE A 200 8.56 -1.47 -4.71
C PHE A 200 8.37 -2.59 -5.74
N ASN A 201 7.30 -2.52 -6.53
CA ASN A 201 6.99 -3.51 -7.57
C ASN A 201 7.88 -3.38 -8.81
N GLN A 202 7.97 -2.18 -9.41
CA GLN A 202 8.67 -1.98 -10.69
C GLN A 202 10.18 -1.76 -10.56
N GLY A 203 10.67 -1.52 -9.35
CA GLY A 203 12.03 -1.08 -9.07
C GLY A 203 12.22 0.43 -9.26
N ALA A 204 12.89 1.06 -8.30
CA ALA A 204 13.06 2.52 -8.23
C ALA A 204 13.70 3.14 -9.48
N ASP A 205 14.68 2.46 -10.11
CA ASP A 205 15.37 3.00 -11.29
C ASP A 205 14.46 3.08 -12.52
N LYS A 206 13.56 2.10 -12.67
CA LYS A 206 12.57 2.08 -13.74
C LYS A 206 11.54 3.20 -13.56
N VAL A 207 11.05 3.40 -12.34
CA VAL A 207 10.13 4.50 -12.02
C VAL A 207 10.80 5.87 -12.21
N ARG A 208 12.07 6.03 -11.82
CA ARG A 208 12.84 7.26 -12.10
C ARG A 208 12.95 7.54 -13.60
N ASP A 209 13.14 6.50 -14.41
CA ASP A 209 13.19 6.67 -15.86
C ASP A 209 11.84 7.10 -16.43
N TYR A 210 10.72 6.50 -15.98
CA TYR A 210 9.38 6.95 -16.36
C TYR A 210 9.16 8.44 -16.03
N LEU A 211 9.46 8.86 -14.81
CA LEU A 211 9.34 10.26 -14.40
C LEU A 211 10.24 11.19 -15.24
N ARG A 212 11.45 10.75 -15.60
CA ARG A 212 12.37 11.50 -16.47
C ARG A 212 11.80 11.68 -17.87
N GLN A 213 11.22 10.63 -18.46
CA GLN A 213 10.62 10.67 -19.78
C GLN A 213 9.42 11.63 -19.83
N LEU A 214 8.52 11.54 -18.83
CA LEU A 214 7.39 12.46 -18.70
C LEU A 214 7.83 13.91 -18.56
N ARG A 215 8.84 14.17 -17.73
CA ARG A 215 9.43 15.51 -17.58
C ARG A 215 9.98 16.04 -18.90
N GLY A 216 10.63 15.18 -19.70
CA GLY A 216 11.12 15.53 -21.04
C GLY A 216 10.00 15.90 -22.04
N ARG A 217 8.75 15.51 -21.74
CA ARG A 217 7.54 15.86 -22.50
C ARG A 217 6.74 17.01 -21.86
N GLY A 218 7.29 17.68 -20.84
CA GLY A 218 6.65 18.80 -20.15
C GLY A 218 5.66 18.42 -19.05
N ILE A 219 5.51 17.12 -18.74
CA ILE A 219 4.65 16.64 -17.66
C ILE A 219 5.49 16.66 -16.37
N THR A 220 5.15 17.57 -15.45
CA THR A 220 5.94 17.83 -14.23
C THR A 220 5.37 17.18 -12.98
N GLU A 221 4.13 16.68 -13.04
CA GLU A 221 3.51 15.94 -11.96
C GLU A 221 4.30 14.67 -11.67
N ARG A 222 4.72 14.49 -10.41
CA ARG A 222 5.46 13.31 -9.93
C ARG A 222 4.51 12.45 -9.11
N SER A 223 3.70 11.66 -9.78
CA SER A 223 2.77 10.71 -9.16
C SER A 223 2.69 9.43 -10.00
N PHE A 224 2.27 8.31 -9.39
CA PHE A 224 1.90 7.12 -10.16
C PHE A 224 0.79 7.45 -11.17
N TRP A 225 -0.23 8.21 -10.75
CA TRP A 225 -1.36 8.57 -11.61
C TRP A 225 -0.94 9.36 -12.84
N ALA A 226 0.09 10.20 -12.75
CA ALA A 226 0.70 10.84 -13.92
C ALA A 226 1.38 9.81 -14.85
N VAL A 227 2.10 8.83 -14.31
CA VAL A 227 2.70 7.73 -15.09
C VAL A 227 1.63 6.89 -15.77
N PHE A 228 0.54 6.59 -15.07
CA PHE A 228 -0.60 5.84 -15.57
C PHE A 228 -1.33 6.58 -16.70
N ARG A 229 -1.76 7.84 -16.48
CA ARG A 229 -2.46 8.68 -17.49
C ARG A 229 -1.64 8.97 -18.74
N HIS A 230 -0.32 9.04 -18.59
CA HIS A 230 0.59 9.44 -19.66
C HIS A 230 1.48 8.29 -20.13
N GLN A 231 1.08 7.04 -19.89
CA GLN A 231 1.85 5.85 -20.27
C GLN A 231 2.16 5.78 -21.78
N GLN A 232 1.30 6.34 -22.63
CA GLN A 232 1.51 6.50 -24.08
C GLN A 232 2.71 7.40 -24.44
N ASN A 233 3.17 8.23 -23.51
CA ASN A 233 4.35 9.07 -23.67
C ASN A 233 5.65 8.39 -23.23
N LEU A 234 5.57 7.14 -22.74
CA LEU A 234 6.73 6.34 -22.35
C LEU A 234 7.28 5.60 -23.57
N GLN A 235 8.60 5.47 -23.66
CA GLN A 235 9.31 4.70 -24.68
C GLN A 235 9.02 3.20 -24.57
N THR A 236 8.88 2.71 -23.34
CA THR A 236 8.46 1.36 -23.04
C THR A 236 7.13 1.43 -22.28
N PRO A 237 6.04 0.87 -22.84
CA PRO A 237 4.76 0.84 -22.16
C PRO A 237 4.87 0.17 -20.79
N LEU A 238 3.97 0.54 -19.89
CA LEU A 238 3.74 -0.24 -18.67
C LEU A 238 3.28 -1.64 -19.05
N THR A 239 3.80 -2.64 -18.35
CA THR A 239 3.20 -3.98 -18.36
C THR A 239 1.83 -3.92 -17.68
N ASP A 240 0.98 -4.92 -17.90
CA ASP A 240 -0.34 -4.96 -17.26
C ASP A 240 -0.21 -4.99 -15.74
N GLU A 241 0.69 -5.83 -15.21
CA GLU A 241 1.08 -5.81 -13.79
C GLU A 241 1.45 -4.41 -13.28
N GLY A 242 2.21 -3.63 -14.06
CA GLY A 242 2.61 -2.28 -13.67
C GLY A 242 1.47 -1.27 -13.68
N LYS A 243 0.46 -1.45 -14.55
CA LYS A 243 -0.75 -0.61 -14.57
C LYS A 243 -1.68 -0.96 -13.42
N GLU A 244 -1.75 -2.23 -13.07
CA GLU A 244 -2.71 -2.80 -12.12
C GLU A 244 -2.24 -2.70 -10.67
N TYR A 245 -0.93 -2.72 -10.40
CA TYR A 245 -0.40 -2.85 -9.03
C TYR A 245 -0.94 -1.82 -8.04
N VAL A 246 -0.91 -0.53 -8.40
CA VAL A 246 -1.43 0.53 -7.52
C VAL A 246 -2.96 0.51 -7.44
N PRO A 247 -3.72 0.41 -8.54
CA PRO A 247 -5.17 0.18 -8.47
C PRO A 247 -5.56 -1.00 -7.57
N ARG A 248 -4.82 -2.12 -7.66
CA ARG A 248 -5.06 -3.34 -6.87
C ARG A 248 -4.75 -3.12 -5.39
N PHE A 249 -3.70 -2.35 -5.09
CA PHE A 249 -3.45 -1.88 -3.72
C PHE A 249 -4.62 -1.04 -3.18
N PHE A 250 -5.13 -0.08 -3.95
CA PHE A 250 -6.27 0.72 -3.52
C PHE A 250 -7.52 -0.14 -3.33
N ALA A 251 -7.78 -1.12 -4.20
CA ALA A 251 -8.88 -2.06 -4.04
C ALA A 251 -8.76 -2.88 -2.75
N ALA A 252 -7.60 -3.48 -2.50
CA ALA A 252 -7.29 -4.20 -1.27
C ALA A 252 -7.49 -3.34 -0.01
N ALA A 253 -7.03 -2.08 -0.07
CA ALA A 253 -7.17 -1.13 1.02
C ALA A 253 -8.62 -0.75 1.28
N ILE A 254 -9.40 -0.49 0.22
CA ILE A 254 -10.83 -0.18 0.32
C ILE A 254 -11.58 -1.35 0.98
N ILE A 255 -11.36 -2.58 0.51
CA ILE A 255 -12.00 -3.77 1.08
C ILE A 255 -11.61 -3.94 2.55
N GLY A 256 -10.32 -3.82 2.86
CA GLY A 256 -9.81 -4.04 4.22
C GLY A 256 -10.11 -2.94 5.22
N GLU A 257 -10.47 -1.73 4.75
CA GLU A 257 -10.89 -0.60 5.59
C GLU A 257 -12.42 -0.43 5.62
N THR A 258 -13.17 -1.19 4.82
CA THR A 258 -14.65 -1.25 4.88
C THR A 258 -15.19 -2.68 4.82
N PRO A 259 -14.68 -3.58 5.68
CA PRO A 259 -14.97 -5.02 5.60
C PRO A 259 -16.47 -5.35 5.60
N GLU A 260 -17.28 -4.58 6.33
CA GLU A 260 -18.73 -4.78 6.41
C GLU A 260 -19.45 -4.57 5.07
N VAL A 261 -18.94 -3.70 4.20
CA VAL A 261 -19.50 -3.46 2.86
C VAL A 261 -19.30 -4.67 1.93
N PHE A 262 -18.32 -5.51 2.27
CA PHE A 262 -17.94 -6.73 1.56
C PHE A 262 -18.33 -8.02 2.33
N GLU A 263 -19.21 -7.92 3.33
CA GLU A 263 -19.69 -9.05 4.14
C GLU A 263 -18.57 -9.78 4.91
N LEU A 264 -17.48 -9.07 5.22
CA LEU A 264 -16.40 -9.57 6.07
C LEU A 264 -16.68 -9.23 7.53
N SER A 265 -16.30 -10.13 8.44
CA SER A 265 -16.53 -10.00 9.89
C SER A 265 -15.35 -9.42 10.66
N THR A 266 -14.22 -9.22 9.99
CA THR A 266 -13.04 -8.57 10.58
C THR A 266 -13.30 -7.07 10.76
N PRO A 267 -12.75 -6.42 11.80
CA PRO A 267 -12.69 -4.95 11.83
C PRO A 267 -11.72 -4.44 10.74
N PRO A 268 -11.71 -3.12 10.46
CA PRO A 268 -10.71 -2.52 9.56
C PRO A 268 -9.29 -2.94 9.96
N LEU A 269 -8.49 -3.41 9.01
CA LEU A 269 -7.22 -4.07 9.32
C LEU A 269 -6.24 -3.15 10.07
N THR A 270 -6.24 -1.85 9.76
CA THR A 270 -5.38 -0.88 10.48
C THR A 270 -5.70 -0.74 11.97
N THR A 271 -6.87 -1.19 12.41
CA THR A 271 -7.25 -1.16 13.84
C THR A 271 -6.77 -2.38 14.64
N LEU A 272 -6.22 -3.40 13.97
CA LEU A 272 -5.78 -4.65 14.59
C LEU A 272 -4.37 -4.54 15.19
N HIS A 273 -4.19 -3.66 16.18
CA HIS A 273 -2.95 -3.58 16.94
C HIS A 273 -2.77 -4.78 17.88
N GLU A 274 -1.53 -5.08 18.27
CA GLU A 274 -1.30 -6.07 19.34
C GLU A 274 -2.04 -5.66 20.61
N LYS A 275 -2.73 -6.62 21.23
CA LYS A 275 -3.29 -6.40 22.56
C LYS A 275 -2.13 -6.13 23.50
N SER A 276 -2.14 -4.98 24.18
CA SER A 276 -1.18 -4.67 25.23
C SER A 276 -1.15 -5.82 26.24
N LYS A 277 0.01 -6.44 26.43
CA LYS A 277 0.22 -7.47 27.46
C LYS A 277 0.12 -6.88 28.85
#